data_AF-A0A183H8A0-F1
#
_entry.id   AF-A0A183H8A0-F1
#
_cell.length_a   1.000
_cell.length_b   1.000
_cell.length_c   1.000
_cell.angle_alpha   90.00
_cell.angle_beta   90.00
_cell.angle_gamma   90.00
#
_symmetry.space_group_name_H-M   'P 1'
#
loop_
_entity.id
_entity.type
_entity.pdbx_description
1 polymer ?
#
loop_
_entity_poly.entity_id
_entity_poly.type
_entity_poly.pdbx_seq_one_letter_code
_entity_poly.pdbx_strand_id
1 'polypeptide(L)'
;DWSRIGDILRDIRNHVDTHVEKNSSNNNTKHIVLFAARDNANEDEKKELILSGLDSVISYELGSIGKDNKICHLTEGNVAGCIHEILTELVQFHAANNISAFWEFGNPQLSRIASRVKSQQQAELLTMLQLFLPGTNSIYYGDEIGMVDLPIKKLVPVQRGAMQWDDSVNAGFSSAESSAIPVHPNFTNNNWARQYGSERSHLKTFQRIARLRKIDETLIAGGIIIGQLINSSFTVIRYPNNGNTSTGDIYLGAFNFGKGDTTLPIRESNIMENKELHQAMIIASSSNTEQYYYRQVIDLKNDTVTVSPEQGVIFKFIF
;
A
#
# COMPACT_ATOMS: atom_id res chain seq x y z
N ASP A 1 6.69 -17.57 26.42
CA ASP A 1 6.87 -16.78 27.65
C ASP A 1 6.63 -15.32 27.32
N TRP A 2 5.34 -14.95 27.22
CA TRP A 2 4.92 -13.62 26.76
C TRP A 2 5.30 -12.52 27.76
N SER A 3 5.19 -12.80 29.06
CA SER A 3 5.64 -11.89 30.13
C SER A 3 7.11 -11.49 29.95
N ARG A 4 7.99 -12.47 29.74
CA ARG A 4 9.43 -12.19 29.57
C ARG A 4 9.73 -11.41 28.29
N ILE A 5 8.99 -11.67 27.20
CA ILE A 5 9.11 -10.88 25.97
C ILE A 5 8.72 -9.43 26.25
N GLY A 6 7.61 -9.21 26.96
CA GLY A 6 7.14 -7.89 27.34
C GLY A 6 8.15 -7.13 28.21
N ASP A 7 8.77 -7.80 29.19
CA ASP A 7 9.82 -7.20 30.04
C ASP A 7 11.02 -6.74 29.22
N ILE A 8 11.50 -7.57 28.28
CA ILE A 8 12.63 -7.23 27.41
C ILE A 8 12.27 -6.03 26.50
N LEU A 9 11.06 -5.98 25.96
CA LEU A 9 10.61 -4.86 25.13
C LEU A 9 10.53 -3.55 25.92
N ARG A 10 10.03 -3.60 27.16
CA ARG A 10 10.01 -2.45 28.06
C ARG A 10 11.42 -1.95 28.36
N ASP A 11 12.36 -2.86 28.62
CA ASP A 11 13.75 -2.51 28.86
C ASP A 11 14.41 -1.86 27.63
N ILE A 12 14.14 -2.39 26.42
CA ILE A 12 14.61 -1.78 25.17
C ILE A 12 14.02 -0.38 24.99
N ARG A 13 12.71 -0.21 25.22
CA ARG A 13 12.04 1.09 25.09
C ARG A 13 12.63 2.10 26.07
N ASN A 14 12.77 1.73 27.34
CA ASN A 14 13.38 2.57 28.37
C ASN A 14 14.81 2.99 28.00
N HIS A 15 15.61 2.07 27.44
CA HIS A 15 16.96 2.37 26.98
C HIS A 15 16.97 3.40 25.84
N VAL A 16 16.08 3.23 24.85
CA VAL A 16 15.95 4.11 23.69
C VAL A 16 15.48 5.50 24.13
N ASP A 17 14.48 5.59 25.00
CA ASP A 17 13.97 6.86 25.52
C ASP A 17 15.02 7.60 26.33
N THR A 18 15.74 6.90 27.21
CA THR A 18 16.86 7.49 27.96
C THR A 18 17.95 8.02 27.03
N HIS A 19 18.24 7.32 25.92
CA HIS A 19 19.21 7.78 24.93
C HIS A 19 18.74 9.05 24.20
N VAL A 20 17.46 9.11 23.83
CA VAL A 20 16.85 10.29 23.21
C VAL A 20 16.91 11.48 24.15
N GLU A 21 16.50 11.31 25.41
CA GLU A 21 16.48 12.39 26.41
C GLU A 21 17.88 12.97 26.64
N LYS A 22 18.89 12.11 26.81
CA LYS A 22 20.29 12.55 27.03
C LYS A 22 20.88 13.31 25.85
N ASN A 23 20.45 13.00 24.63
CA ASN A 23 21.00 13.57 23.40
C ASN A 23 20.13 14.67 22.77
N SER A 24 19.00 15.00 23.39
CA SER A 24 18.11 16.06 22.91
C SER A 24 18.64 17.42 23.39
N SER A 25 19.07 18.28 22.45
CA SER A 25 19.44 19.67 22.72
C SER A 25 18.32 20.61 22.27
N ASN A 26 17.93 21.59 23.10
CA ASN A 26 17.04 22.72 22.79
C ASN A 26 15.79 22.39 21.93
N ASN A 27 14.72 21.95 22.60
CA ASN A 27 13.33 21.87 22.09
C ASN A 27 13.03 20.94 20.90
N ASN A 28 13.97 20.10 20.45
CA ASN A 28 13.71 19.15 19.36
C ASN A 28 13.97 17.70 19.82
N THR A 29 13.06 17.16 20.63
CA THR A 29 13.07 15.76 21.05
C THR A 29 12.78 14.86 19.85
N LYS A 30 13.74 14.02 19.46
CA LYS A 30 13.56 13.06 18.36
C LYS A 30 12.87 11.80 18.88
N HIS A 31 11.76 11.39 18.28
CA HIS A 31 11.15 10.09 18.59
C HIS A 31 11.80 8.98 17.76
N ILE A 32 12.28 7.92 18.41
CA ILE A 32 12.74 6.70 17.73
C ILE A 32 11.58 5.71 17.72
N VAL A 33 11.15 5.33 16.51
CA VAL A 33 10.07 4.37 16.30
C VAL A 33 10.62 2.95 16.41
N LEU A 34 10.02 2.16 17.30
CA LEU A 34 10.29 0.73 17.45
C LEU A 34 9.17 -0.07 16.81
N PHE A 35 9.52 -0.96 15.90
CA PHE A 35 8.57 -1.86 15.27
C PHE A 35 9.15 -3.26 15.16
N ALA A 36 8.27 -4.25 15.01
CA ALA A 36 8.68 -5.62 14.82
C ALA A 36 7.90 -6.30 13.68
N ALA A 37 8.56 -7.27 13.08
CA ALA A 37 7.96 -8.25 12.21
C ALA A 37 7.68 -9.52 13.00
N ARG A 38 6.42 -9.99 13.02
CA ARG A 38 6.07 -11.27 13.64
C ARG A 38 4.89 -11.93 12.94
N ASP A 39 5.24 -12.72 11.93
CA ASP A 39 4.31 -13.35 10.98
C ASP A 39 3.31 -14.33 11.63
N ASN A 40 3.64 -14.85 12.82
CA ASN A 40 2.80 -15.81 13.55
C ASN A 40 2.09 -15.21 14.77
N ALA A 41 2.18 -13.90 14.98
CA ALA A 41 1.45 -13.25 16.07
C ALA A 41 -0.01 -13.06 15.67
N ASN A 42 -0.93 -13.51 16.51
CA ASN A 42 -2.33 -13.12 16.36
C ASN A 42 -2.53 -11.66 16.80
N GLU A 43 -3.74 -11.13 16.60
CA GLU A 43 -4.05 -9.73 16.89
C GLU A 43 -3.91 -9.34 18.37
N ASP A 44 -4.25 -10.23 19.30
CA ASP A 44 -4.05 -9.99 20.74
C ASP A 44 -2.57 -9.95 21.11
N GLU A 45 -1.77 -10.83 20.50
CA GLU A 45 -0.31 -10.87 20.66
C GLU A 45 0.35 -9.62 20.06
N LYS A 46 -0.11 -9.13 18.90
CA LYS A 46 0.35 -7.86 18.32
C LYS A 46 0.04 -6.68 19.24
N LYS A 47 -1.15 -6.67 19.83
CA LYS A 47 -1.55 -5.67 20.82
C LYS A 47 -0.65 -5.72 22.05
N GLU A 48 -0.35 -6.90 22.58
CA GLU A 48 0.55 -7.06 23.73
C GLU A 48 1.96 -6.55 23.44
N LEU A 49 2.49 -6.79 22.24
CA LEU A 49 3.80 -6.29 21.81
C LEU A 49 3.86 -4.75 21.80
N ILE A 50 2.78 -4.11 21.34
CA ILE A 50 2.67 -2.64 21.30
C ILE A 50 2.57 -2.08 22.71
N LEU A 51 1.70 -2.66 23.56
CA LEU A 51 1.59 -2.27 24.98
C LEU A 51 2.89 -2.49 25.76
N SER A 52 3.77 -3.36 25.27
CA SER A 52 5.08 -3.64 25.87
C SER A 52 6.20 -2.69 25.41
N GLY A 53 5.93 -1.73 24.52
CA GLY A 53 6.88 -0.68 24.14
C GLY A 53 7.21 -0.57 22.65
N LEU A 54 6.58 -1.36 21.78
CA LEU A 54 6.65 -1.11 20.33
C LEU A 54 5.64 -0.03 19.92
N ASP A 55 6.00 0.80 18.94
CA ASP A 55 5.11 1.77 18.32
C ASP A 55 4.16 1.12 17.30
N SER A 56 4.60 0.02 16.67
CA SER A 56 3.81 -0.72 15.68
C SER A 56 4.31 -2.14 15.45
N VAL A 57 3.44 -2.99 14.91
CA VAL A 57 3.80 -4.34 14.43
C VAL A 57 3.35 -4.44 12.98
N ILE A 58 4.20 -5.00 12.12
CA ILE A 58 3.91 -5.15 10.69
C ILE A 58 2.75 -6.13 10.49
N SER A 59 1.75 -5.73 9.69
CA SER A 59 0.64 -6.60 9.25
C SER A 59 1.11 -7.50 8.11
N TYR A 60 1.48 -8.74 8.43
CA TYR A 60 2.01 -9.73 7.48
C TYR A 60 0.93 -10.40 6.62
N GLU A 61 -0.34 -10.29 7.02
CA GLU A 61 -1.48 -10.92 6.35
C GLU A 61 -1.56 -10.48 4.88
N LEU A 62 -1.23 -9.22 4.60
CA LEU A 62 -1.23 -8.64 3.26
C LEU A 62 -0.13 -9.24 2.35
N GLY A 63 0.94 -9.75 2.95
CA GLY A 63 1.98 -10.51 2.25
C GLY A 63 1.50 -11.86 1.71
N SER A 64 0.40 -12.38 2.23
CA SER A 64 -0.20 -13.64 1.82
C SER A 64 -1.12 -13.52 0.59
N ILE A 65 -1.42 -12.30 0.14
CA ILE A 65 -2.29 -12.08 -1.01
C ILE A 65 -1.61 -12.62 -2.27
N GLY A 66 -2.32 -13.50 -2.98
CA GLY A 66 -1.84 -14.14 -4.19
C GLY A 66 -2.95 -14.90 -4.90
N LYS A 67 -2.81 -15.05 -6.21
CA LYS A 67 -3.80 -15.69 -7.06
C LYS A 67 -3.65 -17.21 -6.99
N ASP A 68 -4.77 -17.91 -6.78
CA ASP A 68 -4.87 -19.38 -6.73
C ASP A 68 -4.06 -20.01 -5.59
N ASN A 69 -3.86 -19.29 -4.48
CA ASN A 69 -3.12 -19.80 -3.33
C ASN A 69 -4.07 -20.34 -2.23
N LYS A 70 -3.50 -21.07 -1.26
CA LYS A 70 -4.28 -21.69 -0.16
C LYS A 70 -5.04 -20.70 0.73
N ILE A 71 -4.75 -19.41 0.66
CA ILE A 71 -5.36 -18.40 1.52
C ILE A 71 -6.52 -17.75 0.76
N CYS A 72 -6.27 -17.32 -0.47
CA CYS A 72 -7.23 -16.58 -1.28
C CYS A 72 -8.16 -17.46 -2.14
N HIS A 73 -7.90 -18.76 -2.30
CA HIS A 73 -8.71 -19.66 -3.16
C HIS A 73 -10.19 -19.80 -2.76
N LEU A 74 -10.54 -19.51 -1.51
CA LEU A 74 -11.93 -19.60 -1.02
C LEU A 74 -12.75 -18.35 -1.34
N THR A 75 -12.11 -17.27 -1.77
CA THR A 75 -12.77 -15.99 -2.07
C THR A 75 -13.16 -15.90 -3.55
N GLU A 76 -14.43 -15.58 -3.83
CA GLU A 76 -14.85 -15.21 -5.19
C GLU A 76 -14.04 -14.00 -5.67
N GLY A 77 -13.53 -14.01 -6.90
CA GLY A 77 -12.68 -12.91 -7.40
C GLY A 77 -11.23 -12.92 -6.89
N ASN A 78 -10.78 -14.03 -6.29
CA ASN A 78 -9.41 -14.51 -5.99
C ASN A 78 -8.42 -13.50 -5.38
N VAL A 79 -8.11 -12.38 -6.03
CA VAL A 79 -7.25 -11.34 -5.43
C VAL A 79 -8.10 -10.29 -4.73
N ALA A 80 -9.19 -9.82 -5.36
CA ALA A 80 -10.03 -8.75 -4.81
C ALA A 80 -10.77 -9.16 -3.53
N GLY A 81 -11.37 -10.35 -3.50
CA GLY A 81 -12.03 -10.85 -2.30
C GLY A 81 -11.05 -10.98 -1.14
N CYS A 82 -9.89 -11.57 -1.40
CA CYS A 82 -8.84 -11.76 -0.40
C CYS A 82 -8.31 -10.45 0.19
N ILE A 83 -7.96 -9.46 -0.65
CA ILE A 83 -7.51 -8.15 -0.13
C ILE A 83 -8.64 -7.42 0.60
N HIS A 84 -9.88 -7.49 0.10
CA HIS A 84 -11.01 -6.81 0.70
C HIS A 84 -11.32 -7.35 2.10
N GLU A 85 -11.36 -8.67 2.26
CA GLU A 85 -11.60 -9.35 3.53
C GLU A 85 -10.50 -9.02 4.56
N ILE A 86 -9.23 -9.29 4.22
CA ILE A 86 -8.09 -9.06 5.11
C ILE A 86 -8.00 -7.58 5.50
N LEU A 87 -8.15 -6.67 4.53
CA LEU A 87 -8.01 -5.24 4.80
C LEU A 87 -9.16 -4.73 5.69
N THR A 88 -10.38 -5.22 5.48
CA THR A 88 -11.53 -4.85 6.31
C THR A 88 -11.32 -5.25 7.76
N GLU A 89 -10.83 -6.48 8.00
CA GLU A 89 -10.53 -6.98 9.34
C GLU A 89 -9.41 -6.15 10.02
N LEU A 90 -8.29 -5.94 9.33
CA LEU A 90 -7.15 -5.22 9.89
C LEU A 90 -7.47 -3.76 10.20
N VAL A 91 -8.20 -3.07 9.30
CA VAL A 91 -8.63 -1.68 9.54
C VAL A 91 -9.54 -1.60 10.77
N GLN A 92 -10.47 -2.54 10.94
CA GLN A 92 -11.31 -2.59 12.13
C GLN A 92 -10.50 -2.86 13.39
N PHE A 93 -9.53 -3.78 13.35
CA PHE A 93 -8.64 -4.07 14.47
C PHE A 93 -7.86 -2.82 14.91
N HIS A 94 -7.22 -2.12 13.96
CA HIS A 94 -6.44 -0.92 14.27
C HIS A 94 -7.30 0.22 14.82
N ALA A 95 -8.50 0.42 14.24
CA ALA A 95 -9.45 1.43 14.72
C ALA A 95 -9.97 1.13 16.13
N ALA A 96 -10.38 -0.12 16.40
CA ALA A 96 -10.94 -0.53 17.69
C ALA A 96 -9.93 -0.45 18.85
N ASN A 97 -8.64 -0.60 18.54
CA ASN A 97 -7.58 -0.61 19.55
C ASN A 97 -6.76 0.69 19.60
N ASN A 98 -7.06 1.68 18.73
CA ASN A 98 -6.30 2.93 18.60
C ASN A 98 -4.78 2.68 18.37
N ILE A 99 -4.47 1.70 17.51
CA ILE A 99 -3.11 1.30 17.16
C ILE A 99 -2.78 1.77 15.75
N SER A 100 -1.63 2.41 15.57
CA SER A 100 -1.15 2.80 14.23
C SER A 100 -0.81 1.57 13.39
N ALA A 101 -1.41 1.48 12.21
CA ALA A 101 -1.16 0.39 11.28
C ALA A 101 0.21 0.50 10.61
N PHE A 102 0.81 -0.65 10.31
CA PHE A 102 2.04 -0.75 9.54
C PHE A 102 1.87 -1.82 8.45
N TRP A 103 1.75 -1.37 7.20
CA TRP A 103 1.40 -2.22 6.07
C TRP A 103 2.61 -2.68 5.28
N GLU A 104 2.66 -3.98 4.98
CA GLU A 104 3.68 -4.59 4.13
C GLU A 104 3.06 -5.62 3.18
N PHE A 105 3.15 -5.36 1.88
CA PHE A 105 2.69 -6.31 0.85
C PHE A 105 3.83 -7.15 0.28
N GLY A 106 5.07 -6.67 0.37
CA GLY A 106 6.25 -7.31 -0.19
C GLY A 106 7.43 -7.18 0.76
N ASN A 107 8.30 -8.20 0.79
CA ASN A 107 9.50 -8.21 1.60
C ASN A 107 10.52 -9.24 1.05
N PRO A 108 11.74 -9.32 1.62
CA PRO A 108 12.75 -10.27 1.17
C PRO A 108 12.38 -11.76 1.32
N GLN A 109 11.33 -12.12 2.04
CA GLN A 109 10.95 -13.50 2.36
C GLN A 109 9.82 -14.01 1.44
N LEU A 110 9.01 -13.11 0.89
CA LEU A 110 7.87 -13.43 0.04
C LEU A 110 8.21 -13.36 -1.45
N SER A 111 7.53 -14.17 -2.26
CA SER A 111 7.48 -13.97 -3.71
C SER A 111 6.99 -12.55 -4.02
N ARG A 112 7.50 -11.90 -5.07
CA ARG A 112 7.12 -10.52 -5.43
C ARG A 112 5.62 -10.40 -5.71
N ILE A 113 5.03 -9.24 -5.41
CA ILE A 113 3.58 -9.00 -5.53
C ILE A 113 3.08 -9.40 -6.93
N ALA A 114 3.73 -8.90 -7.99
CA ALA A 114 3.38 -9.18 -9.38
C ALA A 114 3.46 -10.67 -9.76
N SER A 115 4.36 -11.42 -9.14
CA SER A 115 4.45 -12.88 -9.31
C SER A 115 3.34 -13.62 -8.55
N ARG A 116 3.04 -13.22 -7.31
CA ARG A 116 1.98 -13.84 -6.49
C ARG A 116 0.61 -13.66 -7.10
N VAL A 117 0.29 -12.47 -7.59
CA VAL A 117 -1.02 -12.17 -8.20
C VAL A 117 -1.08 -12.51 -9.70
N LYS A 118 0.06 -12.86 -10.31
CA LYS A 118 0.20 -13.23 -11.72
C LYS A 118 -0.28 -12.13 -12.69
N SER A 119 -0.17 -10.87 -12.28
CA SER A 119 -0.58 -9.70 -13.06
C SER A 119 0.19 -8.47 -12.59
N GLN A 120 0.86 -7.78 -13.50
CA GLN A 120 1.54 -6.53 -13.16
C GLN A 120 0.52 -5.43 -12.85
N GLN A 121 -0.59 -5.37 -13.60
CA GLN A 121 -1.65 -4.39 -13.38
C GLN A 121 -2.25 -4.55 -11.98
N GLN A 122 -2.60 -5.77 -11.56
CA GLN A 122 -3.12 -5.99 -10.21
C GLN A 122 -2.09 -5.67 -9.12
N ALA A 123 -0.79 -5.91 -9.37
CA ALA A 123 0.26 -5.50 -8.45
C ALA A 123 0.35 -3.97 -8.31
N GLU A 124 0.19 -3.23 -9.42
CA GLU A 124 0.06 -1.77 -9.37
C GLU A 124 -1.10 -1.34 -8.47
N LEU A 125 -2.26 -1.97 -8.63
CA LEU A 125 -3.45 -1.66 -7.81
C LEU A 125 -3.18 -1.91 -6.32
N LEU A 126 -2.51 -3.00 -5.97
CA LEU A 126 -2.15 -3.30 -4.59
C LEU A 126 -1.14 -2.29 -4.03
N THR A 127 -0.14 -1.87 -4.82
CA THR A 127 0.81 -0.82 -4.41
C THR A 127 0.12 0.55 -4.28
N MET A 128 -0.80 0.89 -5.19
CA MET A 128 -1.63 2.09 -5.09
C MET A 128 -2.45 2.08 -3.80
N LEU A 129 -3.12 0.95 -3.53
CA LEU A 129 -3.92 0.74 -2.34
C LEU A 129 -3.07 0.87 -1.08
N GLN A 130 -1.91 0.20 -1.00
CA GLN A 130 -0.99 0.28 0.13
C GLN A 130 -0.59 1.74 0.43
N LEU A 131 -0.19 2.50 -0.59
CA LEU A 131 0.14 3.92 -0.44
C LEU A 131 -1.05 4.79 0.01
N PHE A 132 -2.27 4.32 -0.24
CA PHE A 132 -3.53 4.98 0.11
C PHE A 132 -4.07 4.59 1.50
N LEU A 133 -3.51 3.60 2.19
CA LEU A 133 -3.92 3.19 3.55
C LEU A 133 -3.42 4.14 4.65
N PRO A 134 -4.13 4.34 5.78
CA PRO A 134 -3.66 5.17 6.91
C PRO A 134 -2.50 4.51 7.67
N GLY A 135 -1.54 5.26 8.21
CA GLY A 135 -0.44 4.70 9.03
C GLY A 135 0.91 4.63 8.32
N THR A 136 1.68 3.56 8.54
CA THR A 136 3.04 3.40 8.00
C THR A 136 3.05 2.38 6.87
N ASN A 137 3.86 2.61 5.84
CA ASN A 137 4.03 1.71 4.70
C ASN A 137 5.49 1.25 4.58
N SER A 138 5.69 -0.06 4.46
CA SER A 138 6.96 -0.67 4.00
C SER A 138 6.81 -1.15 2.57
N ILE A 139 7.59 -0.56 1.66
CA ILE A 139 7.62 -0.91 0.24
C ILE A 139 8.94 -1.63 -0.04
N TYR A 140 8.85 -2.86 -0.55
CA TYR A 140 10.04 -3.61 -0.95
C TYR A 140 10.57 -3.13 -2.30
N TYR A 141 11.90 -3.02 -2.43
CA TYR A 141 12.50 -2.47 -3.65
C TYR A 141 12.06 -3.26 -4.88
N GLY A 142 11.75 -2.53 -5.95
CA GLY A 142 11.26 -3.10 -7.20
C GLY A 142 9.75 -3.23 -7.26
N ASP A 143 9.01 -3.18 -6.14
CA ASP A 143 7.55 -3.19 -6.18
C ASP A 143 7.02 -1.90 -6.84
N GLU A 144 7.73 -0.77 -6.71
CA GLU A 144 7.41 0.51 -7.36
C GLU A 144 7.50 0.48 -8.89
N ILE A 145 8.26 -0.48 -9.45
CA ILE A 145 8.33 -0.75 -10.89
C ILE A 145 7.65 -2.09 -11.25
N GLY A 146 6.97 -2.76 -10.32
CA GLY A 146 6.32 -4.04 -10.57
C GLY A 146 7.28 -5.15 -11.00
N MET A 147 8.46 -5.25 -10.38
CA MET A 147 9.39 -6.35 -10.57
C MET A 147 8.70 -7.70 -10.28
N VAL A 148 9.08 -8.72 -11.03
CA VAL A 148 8.63 -10.10 -10.86
C VAL A 148 9.80 -10.98 -10.41
N ASP A 149 9.47 -12.10 -9.79
CA ASP A 149 10.42 -13.13 -9.37
C ASP A 149 11.30 -13.60 -10.52
N LEU A 150 12.54 -13.95 -10.21
CA LEU A 150 13.46 -14.61 -11.13
C LEU A 150 12.88 -15.96 -11.61
N PRO A 151 13.04 -16.31 -12.90
CA PRO A 151 12.47 -17.55 -13.45
C PRO A 151 13.01 -18.83 -12.82
N ILE A 152 14.25 -18.83 -12.32
CA ILE A 152 14.90 -20.01 -11.72
C ILE A 152 15.73 -19.60 -10.51
N LYS A 153 15.58 -20.32 -9.40
CA LYS A 153 16.45 -20.22 -8.23
C LYS A 153 17.79 -20.90 -8.52
N LYS A 154 18.84 -20.13 -8.78
CA LYS A 154 20.21 -20.66 -8.93
C LYS A 154 21.23 -20.08 -7.96
N LEU A 155 21.12 -18.79 -7.63
CA LEU A 155 22.13 -18.07 -6.81
C LEU A 155 21.51 -17.36 -5.59
N VAL A 156 20.30 -16.84 -5.74
CA VAL A 156 19.55 -16.13 -4.70
C VAL A 156 18.09 -16.61 -4.71
N PRO A 157 17.33 -16.44 -3.61
CA PRO A 157 15.87 -16.58 -3.64
C PRO A 157 15.26 -15.72 -4.77
N VAL A 158 14.19 -16.22 -5.40
CA VAL A 158 13.67 -15.67 -6.66
C VAL A 158 13.23 -14.21 -6.57
N GLN A 159 12.79 -13.76 -5.40
CA GLN A 159 12.37 -12.39 -5.11
C GLN A 159 13.54 -11.43 -4.90
N ARG A 160 14.77 -11.94 -4.71
CA ARG A 160 15.98 -11.16 -4.36
C ARG A 160 16.89 -10.89 -5.56
N GLY A 161 16.35 -10.92 -6.78
CA GLY A 161 17.07 -10.53 -7.98
C GLY A 161 17.41 -9.03 -7.99
N ALA A 162 18.50 -8.67 -8.64
CA ALA A 162 19.03 -7.30 -8.65
C ALA A 162 17.99 -6.28 -9.15
N MET A 163 18.09 -5.05 -8.62
CA MET A 163 17.27 -3.93 -9.05
C MET A 163 17.50 -3.63 -10.55
N GLN A 164 16.43 -3.33 -11.26
CA GLN A 164 16.44 -3.11 -12.72
C GLN A 164 16.47 -1.60 -12.99
N TRP A 165 17.67 -1.01 -13.07
CA TRP A 165 17.84 0.44 -13.24
C TRP A 165 17.65 0.90 -14.68
N ASP A 166 18.28 0.22 -15.64
CA ASP A 166 18.26 0.60 -17.06
C ASP A 166 18.46 -0.61 -17.99
N ASP A 167 18.67 -0.36 -19.29
CA ASP A 167 18.86 -1.38 -20.34
C ASP A 167 20.32 -1.88 -20.45
N SER A 168 21.25 -1.39 -19.64
CA SER A 168 22.66 -1.75 -19.71
C SER A 168 22.93 -3.15 -19.13
N VAL A 169 24.19 -3.58 -19.20
CA VAL A 169 24.63 -4.87 -18.64
C VAL A 169 24.21 -4.98 -17.18
N ASN A 170 23.65 -6.13 -16.80
CA ASN A 170 23.04 -6.37 -15.49
C ASN A 170 21.99 -5.31 -15.07
N ALA A 171 21.25 -4.75 -16.03
CA ALA A 171 20.26 -3.70 -15.79
C ALA A 171 20.79 -2.47 -15.02
N GLY A 172 22.06 -2.13 -15.19
CA GLY A 172 22.71 -1.03 -14.47
C GLY A 172 23.01 -1.32 -12.99
N PHE A 173 22.73 -2.55 -12.50
CA PHE A 173 23.07 -2.95 -11.13
C PHE A 173 24.57 -3.13 -10.92
N SER A 174 25.27 -3.63 -11.95
CA SER A 174 26.71 -3.89 -11.90
C SER A 174 27.33 -3.82 -13.29
N SER A 175 28.53 -3.25 -13.38
CA SER A 175 29.34 -3.25 -14.61
C SER A 175 30.18 -4.52 -14.80
N ALA A 176 30.14 -5.47 -13.86
CA ALA A 176 30.90 -6.71 -13.95
C ALA A 176 30.36 -7.63 -15.06
N GLU A 177 31.25 -8.37 -15.73
CA GLU A 177 30.87 -9.34 -16.78
C GLU A 177 29.98 -10.46 -16.24
N SER A 178 30.16 -10.85 -14.97
CA SER A 178 29.32 -11.84 -14.27
C SER A 178 28.92 -11.32 -12.89
N SER A 179 27.62 -11.05 -12.69
CA SER A 179 27.06 -10.64 -11.40
C SER A 179 26.69 -11.86 -10.55
N ALA A 180 27.05 -11.82 -9.25
CA ALA A 180 26.61 -12.81 -8.27
C ALA A 180 25.10 -12.74 -7.99
N ILE A 181 24.49 -11.57 -8.22
CA ILE A 181 23.04 -11.37 -8.09
C ILE A 181 22.45 -11.30 -9.51
N PRO A 182 21.63 -12.29 -9.91
CA PRO A 182 21.03 -12.31 -11.23
C PRO A 182 19.94 -11.24 -11.38
N VAL A 183 19.74 -10.82 -12.62
CA VAL A 183 18.71 -9.87 -13.05
C VAL A 183 17.60 -10.64 -13.77
N HIS A 184 16.36 -10.19 -13.64
CA HIS A 184 15.25 -10.80 -14.37
C HIS A 184 15.42 -10.62 -15.89
N PRO A 185 15.24 -11.65 -16.74
CA PRO A 185 15.48 -11.55 -18.19
C PRO A 185 14.70 -10.45 -18.92
N ASN A 186 13.55 -10.04 -18.37
CA ASN A 186 12.69 -8.99 -18.92
C ASN A 186 13.10 -7.55 -18.53
N PHE A 187 14.30 -7.33 -17.97
CA PHE A 187 14.70 -6.02 -17.44
C PHE A 187 14.71 -4.91 -18.49
N THR A 188 14.97 -5.23 -19.76
CA THR A 188 14.93 -4.25 -20.85
C THR A 188 13.52 -3.74 -21.16
N ASN A 189 12.46 -4.44 -20.73
CA ASN A 189 11.09 -3.97 -20.87
C ASN A 189 10.55 -3.38 -19.56
N ASN A 190 11.08 -3.82 -18.42
CA ASN A 190 10.68 -3.36 -17.11
C ASN A 190 11.88 -2.88 -16.29
N ASN A 191 12.28 -1.62 -16.45
CA ASN A 191 13.29 -0.98 -15.62
C ASN A 191 12.92 0.45 -15.25
N TRP A 192 13.62 0.96 -14.26
CA TRP A 192 13.42 2.30 -13.71
C TRP A 192 13.56 3.38 -14.79
N ALA A 193 14.61 3.37 -15.62
CA ALA A 193 14.87 4.43 -16.59
C ALA A 193 13.75 4.56 -17.64
N ARG A 194 13.26 3.42 -18.15
CA ARG A 194 12.12 3.39 -19.07
C ARG A 194 10.83 3.87 -18.43
N GLN A 195 10.52 3.36 -17.23
CA GLN A 195 9.31 3.80 -16.53
C GLN A 195 9.38 5.27 -16.12
N TYR A 196 10.57 5.79 -15.83
CA TYR A 196 10.81 7.19 -15.52
C TYR A 196 10.65 8.09 -16.76
N GLY A 197 11.09 7.63 -17.94
CA GLY A 197 10.94 8.34 -19.21
C GLY A 197 9.53 8.30 -19.80
N SER A 198 8.72 7.30 -19.43
CA SER A 198 7.32 7.19 -19.87
C SER A 198 6.41 8.25 -19.22
N GLU A 199 5.41 8.71 -19.96
CA GLU A 199 4.34 9.58 -19.44
C GLU A 199 3.46 8.86 -18.40
N ARG A 200 3.27 7.54 -18.59
CA ARG A 200 2.47 6.65 -17.76
C ARG A 200 3.21 5.35 -17.50
N SER A 201 3.36 4.99 -16.23
CA SER A 201 4.04 3.76 -15.76
C SER A 201 3.70 3.52 -14.29
N HIS A 202 3.92 2.29 -13.80
CA HIS A 202 3.80 1.99 -12.36
C HIS A 202 4.58 2.99 -11.50
N LEU A 203 5.82 3.31 -11.91
CA LEU A 203 6.67 4.26 -11.20
C LEU A 203 6.05 5.66 -11.15
N LYS A 204 5.45 6.15 -12.25
CA LYS A 204 4.78 7.46 -12.24
C LYS A 204 3.58 7.46 -11.32
N THR A 205 2.79 6.39 -11.31
CA THR A 205 1.66 6.21 -10.40
C THR A 205 2.13 6.20 -8.94
N PHE A 206 3.14 5.38 -8.62
CA PHE A 206 3.78 5.31 -7.31
C PHE A 206 4.27 6.69 -6.84
N GLN A 207 5.04 7.39 -7.67
CA GLN A 207 5.59 8.72 -7.35
C GLN A 207 4.49 9.76 -7.07
N ARG A 208 3.38 9.73 -7.82
CA ARG A 208 2.25 10.65 -7.60
C ARG A 208 1.63 10.43 -6.23
N ILE A 209 1.29 9.19 -5.90
CA ILE A 209 0.61 8.86 -4.64
C ILE A 209 1.57 9.06 -3.45
N ALA A 210 2.83 8.63 -3.57
CA ALA A 210 3.84 8.84 -2.54
C ALA A 210 4.10 10.34 -2.26
N ARG A 211 4.10 11.19 -3.30
CA ARG A 211 4.20 12.65 -3.13
C ARG A 211 2.99 13.22 -2.40
N LEU A 212 1.77 12.79 -2.77
CA LEU A 212 0.54 13.23 -2.11
C LEU A 212 0.53 12.85 -0.63
N ARG A 213 0.89 11.60 -0.31
CA ARG A 213 1.02 11.12 1.07
C ARG A 213 2.00 11.93 1.91
N LYS A 214 3.00 12.59 1.31
CA LYS A 214 3.96 13.41 2.06
C LYS A 214 3.42 14.78 2.46
N ILE A 215 2.42 15.29 1.73
CA ILE A 215 1.98 16.69 1.83
C ILE A 215 0.55 16.84 2.32
N ASP A 216 -0.26 15.79 2.23
CA ASP A 216 -1.70 15.85 2.52
C ASP A 216 -2.04 15.21 3.87
N GLU A 217 -2.64 15.98 4.76
CA GLU A 217 -2.97 15.54 6.13
C GLU A 217 -3.97 14.37 6.16
N THR A 218 -4.95 14.36 5.26
CA THR A 218 -5.93 13.26 5.16
C THR A 218 -5.23 11.96 4.77
N LEU A 219 -4.29 11.99 3.82
CA LEU A 219 -3.55 10.78 3.45
C LEU A 219 -2.55 10.33 4.52
N ILE A 220 -1.94 11.28 5.26
CA ILE A 220 -1.01 11.00 6.36
C ILE A 220 -1.74 10.34 7.54
N ALA A 221 -2.77 10.99 8.07
CA ALA A 221 -3.36 10.66 9.36
C ALA A 221 -4.89 10.59 9.37
N GLY A 222 -5.56 10.85 8.24
CA GLY A 222 -7.01 10.78 8.13
C GLY A 222 -7.56 9.35 8.22
N GLY A 223 -8.85 9.25 8.52
CA GLY A 223 -9.58 7.99 8.63
C GLY A 223 -9.75 7.30 7.28
N ILE A 224 -10.31 6.10 7.34
CA ILE A 224 -10.55 5.23 6.19
C ILE A 224 -11.95 4.61 6.27
N ILE A 225 -12.63 4.49 5.13
CA ILE A 225 -13.80 3.63 4.93
C ILE A 225 -13.50 2.72 3.75
N ILE A 226 -13.85 1.44 3.87
CA ILE A 226 -13.74 0.46 2.80
C ILE A 226 -15.16 0.13 2.34
N GLY A 227 -15.33 0.17 1.03
CA GLY A 227 -16.61 -0.06 0.38
C GLY A 227 -17.00 -1.51 0.26
N GLN A 228 -18.19 -1.73 -0.28
CA GLN A 228 -18.65 -3.10 -0.58
C GLN A 228 -17.86 -3.68 -1.76
N LEU A 229 -17.56 -4.98 -1.66
CA LEU A 229 -17.00 -5.71 -2.79
C LEU A 229 -18.10 -6.01 -3.82
N ILE A 230 -17.95 -5.45 -5.02
CA ILE A 230 -18.88 -5.61 -6.14
C ILE A 230 -18.05 -6.04 -7.35
N ASN A 231 -18.33 -7.23 -7.90
CA ASN A 231 -17.67 -7.74 -9.11
C ASN A 231 -16.13 -7.61 -9.08
N SER A 232 -15.48 -8.10 -8.02
CA SER A 232 -14.01 -7.99 -7.83
C SER A 232 -13.48 -6.55 -7.79
N SER A 233 -14.32 -5.60 -7.38
CA SER A 233 -14.00 -4.18 -7.33
C SER A 233 -14.56 -3.56 -6.05
N PHE A 234 -13.90 -2.55 -5.52
CA PHE A 234 -14.36 -1.83 -4.34
C PHE A 234 -13.74 -0.43 -4.26
N THR A 235 -14.33 0.39 -3.39
CA THR A 235 -13.90 1.75 -3.08
C THR A 235 -13.20 1.83 -1.74
N VAL A 236 -12.30 2.80 -1.61
CA VAL A 236 -11.69 3.21 -0.35
C VAL A 236 -11.82 4.71 -0.25
N ILE A 237 -12.33 5.21 0.87
CA ILE A 237 -12.47 6.65 1.13
C ILE A 237 -11.51 7.04 2.25
N ARG A 238 -10.71 8.08 2.02
CA ARG A 238 -9.90 8.72 3.06
C ARG A 238 -10.49 10.09 3.39
N TYR A 239 -10.65 10.38 4.67
CA TYR A 239 -11.27 11.61 5.17
C TYR A 239 -10.50 12.17 6.38
N PRO A 240 -10.54 13.48 6.63
CA PRO A 240 -9.82 14.08 7.75
C PRO A 240 -10.37 13.61 9.10
N ASN A 241 -9.47 13.26 10.03
CA ASN A 241 -9.80 12.88 11.40
C ASN A 241 -10.03 14.13 12.27
N ASN A 242 -11.05 14.95 11.97
CA ASN A 242 -11.46 16.05 12.84
C ASN A 242 -12.97 16.05 13.02
N GLY A 243 -13.41 15.71 14.24
CA GLY A 243 -14.82 15.69 14.63
C GLY A 243 -15.51 17.06 14.68
N ASN A 244 -14.98 18.12 14.05
CA ASN A 244 -15.58 19.46 14.01
C ASN A 244 -15.09 20.41 12.91
N THR A 245 -14.25 19.98 11.96
CA THR A 245 -13.83 20.87 10.85
C THR A 245 -14.05 20.21 9.50
N SER A 246 -14.98 20.76 8.72
CA SER A 246 -15.30 20.40 7.34
C SER A 246 -14.20 20.75 6.32
N THR A 247 -13.01 21.15 6.77
CA THR A 247 -11.93 21.80 6.01
C THR A 247 -10.74 20.89 5.70
N GLY A 248 -11.00 19.64 5.30
CA GLY A 248 -9.94 18.74 4.83
C GLY A 248 -10.35 18.07 3.52
N ASP A 249 -9.34 17.73 2.72
CA ASP A 249 -9.54 17.05 1.45
C ASP A 249 -10.11 15.64 1.70
N ILE A 250 -11.11 15.24 0.91
CA ILE A 250 -11.62 13.87 0.91
C ILE A 250 -11.15 13.20 -0.37
N TYR A 251 -10.67 11.97 -0.24
CA TYR A 251 -10.18 11.17 -1.34
C TYR A 251 -10.99 9.89 -1.51
N LEU A 252 -11.24 9.50 -2.75
CA LEU A 252 -11.84 8.23 -3.14
C LEU A 252 -10.87 7.47 -4.02
N GLY A 253 -10.44 6.28 -3.59
CA GLY A 253 -9.78 5.30 -4.46
C GLY A 253 -10.82 4.28 -4.93
N ALA A 254 -10.96 4.09 -6.23
CA ALA A 254 -11.80 3.07 -6.82
C ALA A 254 -10.91 2.05 -7.55
N PHE A 255 -11.01 0.78 -7.16
CA PHE A 255 -10.11 -0.28 -7.62
C PHE A 255 -10.91 -1.43 -8.22
N ASN A 256 -10.65 -1.76 -9.49
CA ASN A 256 -11.26 -2.89 -10.19
C ASN A 256 -10.18 -3.93 -10.50
N PHE A 257 -10.21 -5.08 -9.81
CA PHE A 257 -9.32 -6.21 -10.10
C PHE A 257 -9.97 -7.24 -11.04
N GLY A 258 -11.24 -7.03 -11.39
CA GLY A 258 -12.02 -7.88 -12.27
C GLY A 258 -11.63 -7.75 -13.74
N LYS A 259 -12.35 -8.52 -14.57
CA LYS A 259 -12.15 -8.57 -16.04
C LYS A 259 -13.21 -7.81 -16.84
N GLY A 260 -14.23 -7.25 -16.18
CA GLY A 260 -15.27 -6.42 -16.78
C GLY A 260 -15.27 -5.01 -16.19
N ASP A 261 -15.89 -4.07 -16.89
CA ASP A 261 -16.17 -2.75 -16.33
C ASP A 261 -17.08 -2.89 -15.11
N THR A 262 -16.78 -2.15 -14.04
CA THR A 262 -17.59 -2.16 -12.82
C THR A 262 -17.94 -0.74 -12.43
N THR A 263 -19.22 -0.52 -12.14
CA THR A 263 -19.73 0.74 -11.58
C THR A 263 -19.84 0.60 -10.07
N LEU A 264 -19.11 1.46 -9.35
CA LEU A 264 -19.01 1.44 -7.89
C LEU A 264 -19.76 2.64 -7.29
N PRO A 265 -20.50 2.45 -6.20
CA PRO A 265 -21.13 3.54 -5.47
C PRO A 265 -20.06 4.40 -4.75
N ILE A 266 -20.36 5.69 -4.61
CA ILE A 266 -19.46 6.66 -3.97
C ILE A 266 -19.90 6.99 -2.54
N ARG A 267 -21.20 6.88 -2.26
CA ARG A 267 -21.78 7.12 -0.92
C ARG A 267 -21.88 5.82 -0.15
N GLU A 268 -20.89 5.57 0.68
CA GLU A 268 -20.87 4.37 1.52
C GLU A 268 -20.97 4.69 3.02
N SER A 269 -21.10 5.97 3.38
CA SER A 269 -21.25 6.38 4.78
C SER A 269 -21.93 7.74 4.96
N ASN A 270 -22.48 7.96 6.16
CA ASN A 270 -23.11 9.21 6.59
C ASN A 270 -22.14 10.41 6.63
N ILE A 271 -20.82 10.19 6.46
CA ILE A 271 -19.80 11.25 6.43
C ILE A 271 -20.01 12.19 5.22
N MET A 272 -20.67 11.69 4.17
CA MET A 272 -20.90 12.41 2.92
C MET A 272 -22.32 12.98 2.77
N GLU A 273 -23.22 12.80 3.74
CA GLU A 273 -24.64 13.18 3.61
C GLU A 273 -24.86 14.70 3.52
N ASN A 274 -23.96 15.51 4.10
CA ASN A 274 -24.13 16.96 4.24
C ASN A 274 -23.29 17.81 3.26
N LYS A 275 -22.62 17.20 2.27
CA LYS A 275 -21.79 17.93 1.30
C LYS A 275 -22.23 17.62 -0.13
N GLU A 276 -22.51 18.66 -0.92
CA GLU A 276 -22.80 18.58 -2.34
C GLU A 276 -21.55 18.17 -3.13
N LEU A 277 -21.24 16.87 -3.11
CA LEU A 277 -20.07 16.27 -3.75
C LEU A 277 -20.30 16.06 -5.25
N HIS A 278 -20.48 17.14 -6.00
CA HIS A 278 -20.79 17.04 -7.43
C HIS A 278 -19.56 16.89 -8.31
N GLN A 279 -18.37 17.25 -7.82
CA GLN A 279 -17.16 17.25 -8.64
C GLN A 279 -16.00 16.58 -7.92
N ALA A 280 -15.19 15.86 -8.69
CA ALA A 280 -13.93 15.34 -8.21
C ALA A 280 -12.82 15.50 -9.25
N MET A 281 -11.62 15.76 -8.75
CA MET A 281 -10.40 15.87 -9.53
C MET A 281 -9.62 14.56 -9.47
N ILE A 282 -9.15 14.09 -10.62
CA ILE A 282 -8.32 12.88 -10.70
C ILE A 282 -6.88 13.22 -10.30
N ILE A 283 -6.35 12.54 -9.29
CA ILE A 283 -5.00 12.82 -8.77
C ILE A 283 -4.00 11.69 -9.07
N ALA A 284 -4.48 10.47 -9.25
CA ALA A 284 -3.69 9.33 -9.68
C ALA A 284 -4.59 8.31 -10.39
N SER A 285 -4.01 7.57 -11.32
CA SER A 285 -4.65 6.46 -12.02
C SER A 285 -3.58 5.42 -12.33
N SER A 286 -3.97 4.15 -12.45
CA SER A 286 -3.06 3.08 -12.86
C SER A 286 -2.53 3.35 -14.28
N SER A 287 -1.38 2.75 -14.58
CA SER A 287 -0.60 3.00 -15.79
C SER A 287 -1.34 2.66 -17.09
N ASN A 288 -2.28 1.70 -17.02
CA ASN A 288 -3.14 1.24 -18.11
C ASN A 288 -4.46 2.02 -18.25
N THR A 289 -4.71 3.06 -17.45
CA THR A 289 -5.95 3.82 -17.50
C THR A 289 -5.92 4.89 -18.58
N GLU A 290 -6.73 4.74 -19.63
CA GLU A 290 -6.83 5.71 -20.73
C GLU A 290 -7.91 6.78 -20.53
N GLN A 291 -9.03 6.44 -19.90
CA GLN A 291 -10.17 7.35 -19.74
C GLN A 291 -9.97 8.50 -18.74
N TYR A 292 -8.96 8.40 -17.87
CA TYR A 292 -8.74 9.31 -16.76
C TYR A 292 -7.37 9.96 -16.84
N TYR A 293 -7.34 11.30 -16.82
CA TYR A 293 -6.13 12.10 -16.91
C TYR A 293 -5.86 12.88 -15.63
N TYR A 294 -4.59 13.09 -15.29
CA TYR A 294 -4.21 13.86 -14.11
C TYR A 294 -4.80 15.27 -14.15
N ARG A 295 -5.44 15.70 -13.06
CA ARG A 295 -6.19 16.96 -12.88
C ARG A 295 -7.44 17.13 -13.74
N GLN A 296 -7.88 16.09 -14.45
CA GLN A 296 -9.21 16.09 -15.04
C GLN A 296 -10.25 16.23 -13.92
N VAL A 297 -11.24 17.10 -14.13
CA VAL A 297 -12.40 17.23 -13.26
C VAL A 297 -13.54 16.46 -13.90
N ILE A 298 -14.19 15.61 -13.10
CA ILE A 298 -15.36 14.84 -13.51
C ILE A 298 -16.56 15.20 -12.63
N ASP A 299 -17.75 15.08 -13.20
CA ASP A 299 -19.01 15.25 -12.49
C ASP A 299 -19.46 13.88 -11.96
N LEU A 300 -19.79 13.84 -10.67
CA LEU A 300 -20.20 12.63 -9.94
C LEU A 300 -21.68 12.67 -9.53
N LYS A 301 -22.52 13.43 -10.25
CA LYS A 301 -23.97 13.55 -10.02
C LYS A 301 -24.74 12.23 -9.80
N ASN A 302 -24.30 11.14 -10.43
CA ASN A 302 -24.94 9.84 -10.30
C ASN A 302 -24.44 9.03 -9.09
N ASP A 303 -23.66 9.64 -8.19
CA ASP A 303 -23.07 9.03 -6.98
C ASP A 303 -22.35 7.69 -7.25
N THR A 304 -21.82 7.55 -8.47
CA THR A 304 -21.21 6.32 -8.98
C THR A 304 -20.00 6.63 -9.84
N VAL A 305 -19.03 5.72 -9.86
CA VAL A 305 -17.85 5.78 -10.72
C VAL A 305 -17.64 4.46 -11.44
N THR A 306 -17.43 4.51 -12.75
CA THR A 306 -17.11 3.33 -13.56
C THR A 306 -15.61 3.19 -13.72
N VAL A 307 -15.08 2.03 -13.37
CA VAL A 307 -13.65 1.69 -13.49
C VAL A 307 -13.51 0.48 -14.38
N SER A 308 -12.62 0.58 -15.36
CA SER A 308 -12.38 -0.49 -16.33
C SER A 308 -11.53 -1.64 -15.75
N PRO A 309 -11.48 -2.81 -16.43
CA PRO A 309 -10.80 -3.99 -15.91
C PRO A 309 -9.34 -3.72 -15.51
N GLU A 310 -8.93 -4.25 -14.36
CA GLU A 310 -7.56 -4.14 -13.84
C GLU A 310 -7.05 -2.69 -13.78
N GLN A 311 -7.94 -1.75 -13.42
CA GLN A 311 -7.60 -0.34 -13.25
C GLN A 311 -7.92 0.18 -11.85
N GLY A 312 -7.20 1.22 -11.46
CA GLY A 312 -7.38 1.93 -10.21
C GLY A 312 -7.33 3.43 -10.45
N VAL A 313 -8.19 4.17 -9.77
CA VAL A 313 -8.28 5.63 -9.93
C VAL A 313 -8.49 6.26 -8.57
N ILE A 314 -7.73 7.31 -8.28
CA ILE A 314 -7.86 8.09 -7.06
C ILE A 314 -8.36 9.49 -7.44
N PHE A 315 -9.45 9.85 -6.78
CA PHE A 315 -10.15 11.12 -6.92
C PHE A 315 -9.97 11.93 -5.63
N LYS A 316 -9.87 13.25 -5.79
CA LYS A 316 -9.98 14.25 -4.73
C LYS A 316 -11.30 14.98 -4.93
N PHE A 317 -12.18 14.95 -3.94
CA PHE A 317 -13.42 15.71 -4.02
C PHE A 317 -13.17 17.22 -3.99
N ILE A 318 -14.00 17.94 -4.74
CA ILE A 318 -14.02 19.40 -4.78
C ILE A 318 -15.31 19.83 -4.06
N PHE A 319 -15.15 20.71 -3.08
CA PHE A 319 -16.25 21.31 -2.29
C PHE A 319 -16.48 22.76 -2.73
#